data_AF-A0A9W6GVM8-F1
#
_entry.id   AF-A0A9W6GVM8-F1
#
_cell.length_a   1.000
_cell.length_b   1.000
_cell.length_c   1.000
_cell.angle_alpha   90.00
_cell.angle_beta   90.00
_cell.angle_gamma   90.00
#
_symmetry.space_group_name_H-M   'P 1'
#
loop_
_entity.id
_entity.type
_entity.pdbx_description
1 polymer ?
#
loop_
_entity_poly.entity_id
_entity_poly.type
_entity_poly.pdbx_seq_one_letter_code
_entity_poly.pdbx_strand_id
1 'polypeptide(L)'
;MAKRQFKRRQAVIEALAVIMKRAEPTPFAAEGPARAGVRARLCLAGWPWADADAEAAEITRNALARAGARRPTWAEGQLEYTKENEGPRTREQCKRCAKPLPEGHYTFCGPVCATAAKVDRNRQRDREELRIAEAASRAAWTARQPEQQCPACERAFRPKHPTGSTYCSRACYQDARRLAGRSLRMVCESVRADPGD
;
A
#
# COMPACT_ATOMS: atom_id res chain seq x y z
N MET A 1 -8.78 -20.75 -18.53
CA MET A 1 -7.85 -19.72 -18.02
C MET A 1 -8.55 -18.44 -17.51
N ALA A 2 -9.62 -17.98 -18.16
CA ALA A 2 -10.37 -16.77 -17.80
C ALA A 2 -10.78 -16.66 -16.31
N LYS A 3 -11.29 -17.73 -15.70
CA LYS A 3 -11.70 -17.73 -14.27
C LYS A 3 -10.56 -17.40 -13.30
N ARG A 4 -9.33 -17.83 -13.60
CA ARG A 4 -8.15 -17.50 -12.77
C ARG A 4 -7.79 -16.03 -12.93
N GLN A 5 -7.78 -15.51 -14.16
CA GLN A 5 -7.50 -14.11 -14.45
C GLN A 5 -8.51 -13.17 -13.77
N PHE A 6 -9.79 -13.49 -13.84
CA PHE A 6 -10.85 -12.75 -13.16
C PHE A 6 -10.63 -12.66 -11.64
N LYS A 7 -10.35 -13.80 -10.97
CA LYS A 7 -10.05 -13.82 -9.53
C LYS A 7 -8.82 -12.97 -9.17
N ARG A 8 -7.78 -12.96 -10.02
CA ARG A 8 -6.58 -12.14 -9.80
C ARG A 8 -6.90 -10.66 -9.90
N ARG A 9 -7.62 -10.27 -10.94
CA ARG A 9 -8.09 -8.91 -11.16
C ARG A 9 -8.90 -8.40 -9.97
N GLN A 10 -9.86 -9.20 -9.50
CA GLN A 10 -10.71 -8.86 -8.37
C GLN A 10 -9.90 -8.64 -7.08
N ALA A 11 -8.91 -9.49 -6.81
CA ALA A 11 -8.05 -9.33 -5.64
C ALA A 11 -7.24 -8.02 -5.65
N VAL A 12 -6.81 -7.55 -6.83
CA VAL A 12 -6.14 -6.25 -6.95
C VAL A 12 -7.12 -5.11 -6.67
N ILE A 13 -8.32 -5.16 -7.24
CA ILE A 13 -9.37 -4.16 -7.02
C ILE A 13 -9.70 -4.04 -5.53
N GLU A 14 -9.87 -5.16 -4.83
CA GLU A 14 -10.18 -5.18 -3.39
C GLU A 14 -9.05 -4.58 -2.55
N ALA A 15 -7.79 -4.94 -2.86
CA ALA A 15 -6.64 -4.38 -2.17
C ALA A 15 -6.52 -2.87 -2.38
N LEU A 16 -6.72 -2.39 -3.61
CA LEU A 16 -6.71 -0.95 -3.91
C LEU A 16 -7.85 -0.20 -3.27
N ALA A 17 -9.06 -0.78 -3.21
CA ALA A 17 -10.20 -0.15 -2.55
C ALA A 17 -9.91 0.12 -1.06
N VAL A 18 -9.21 -0.79 -0.38
CA VAL A 18 -8.76 -0.59 1.01
C VAL A 18 -7.74 0.54 1.13
N ILE A 19 -6.80 0.66 0.18
CA ILE A 19 -5.81 1.74 0.14
C ILE A 19 -6.52 3.09 -0.08
N MET A 20 -7.39 3.17 -1.09
CA MET A 20 -8.12 4.40 -1.43
C MET A 20 -9.05 4.84 -0.31
N LYS A 21 -9.74 3.92 0.37
CA LYS A 21 -10.62 4.27 1.49
C LYS A 21 -9.87 4.92 2.67
N ARG A 22 -8.57 4.67 2.81
CA ARG A 22 -7.71 5.22 3.86
C ARG A 22 -6.90 6.44 3.40
N ALA A 23 -6.99 6.80 2.12
CA ALA A 23 -6.23 7.90 1.57
C ALA A 23 -6.84 9.24 2.02
N GLU A 24 -5.97 10.15 2.44
CA GLU A 24 -6.32 11.49 2.89
C GLU A 24 -5.77 12.53 1.88
N PRO A 25 -6.47 13.65 1.65
CA PRO A 25 -7.75 14.05 2.27
C PRO A 25 -8.98 13.37 1.64
N THR A 26 -8.82 12.66 0.52
CA THR A 26 -9.91 11.98 -0.18
C THR A 26 -9.43 10.68 -0.80
N PRO A 27 -10.34 9.74 -1.14
CA PRO A 27 -9.96 8.53 -1.85
C PRO A 27 -9.25 8.77 -3.19
N PHE A 28 -9.50 9.92 -3.84
CA PHE A 28 -8.86 10.30 -5.10
C PHE A 28 -7.39 10.67 -4.94
N ALA A 29 -6.93 11.01 -3.71
CA ALA A 29 -5.51 11.28 -3.46
C ALA A 29 -4.61 10.09 -3.80
N ALA A 30 -5.14 8.86 -3.74
CA ALA A 30 -4.43 7.64 -4.10
C ALA A 30 -4.56 7.25 -5.59
N GLU A 31 -5.40 7.92 -6.39
CA GLU A 31 -5.71 7.49 -7.76
C GLU A 31 -4.48 7.42 -8.66
N GLY A 32 -3.73 8.52 -8.75
CA GLY A 32 -2.54 8.64 -9.60
C GLY A 32 -1.46 7.63 -9.21
N PRO A 33 -0.97 7.62 -7.95
CA PRO A 33 0.05 6.70 -7.52
C PRO A 33 -0.36 5.22 -7.60
N ALA A 34 -1.63 4.89 -7.30
CA ALA A 34 -2.13 3.53 -7.43
C ALA A 34 -2.13 3.04 -8.88
N ARG A 35 -2.64 3.85 -9.82
CA ARG A 35 -2.60 3.52 -11.26
C ARG A 35 -1.16 3.34 -11.74
N ALA A 36 -0.26 4.23 -11.34
CA ALA A 36 1.16 4.14 -11.69
C ALA A 36 1.79 2.84 -11.18
N GLY A 37 1.52 2.45 -9.93
CA GLY A 37 1.99 1.21 -9.32
C GLY A 37 1.49 -0.05 -10.03
N VAL A 38 0.19 -0.11 -10.36
CA VAL A 38 -0.39 -1.23 -11.13
C VAL A 38 0.22 -1.30 -12.52
N ARG A 39 0.27 -0.17 -13.25
CA ARG A 39 0.83 -0.10 -14.61
C ARG A 39 2.28 -0.57 -14.64
N ALA A 40 3.12 -0.02 -13.75
CA ALA A 40 4.53 -0.42 -13.65
C ALA A 40 4.67 -1.94 -13.47
N ARG A 41 3.78 -2.53 -12.65
CA ARG A 41 3.79 -3.97 -12.42
C ARG A 41 3.36 -4.79 -13.64
N LEU A 42 2.40 -4.31 -14.42
CA LEU A 42 1.97 -4.95 -15.67
C LEU A 42 3.09 -4.88 -16.72
N CYS A 43 3.73 -3.71 -16.90
CA CYS A 43 4.86 -3.54 -17.81
C CYS A 43 6.04 -4.47 -17.45
N LEU A 44 6.41 -4.56 -16.17
CA LEU A 44 7.45 -5.47 -15.68
C LEU A 44 7.14 -6.95 -15.92
N ALA A 45 5.91 -7.26 -16.30
CA ALA A 45 5.48 -8.61 -16.60
C ALA A 45 5.17 -8.81 -18.08
N GLY A 46 5.69 -7.94 -18.94
CA GLY A 46 5.69 -8.06 -20.40
C GLY A 46 4.47 -7.46 -21.11
N TRP A 47 3.61 -6.72 -20.42
CA TRP A 47 2.49 -6.06 -21.08
C TRP A 47 2.97 -4.85 -21.89
N PRO A 48 2.46 -4.63 -23.11
CA PRO A 48 2.65 -3.37 -23.82
C PRO A 48 2.18 -2.19 -22.97
N TRP A 49 2.86 -1.05 -23.07
CA TRP A 49 2.58 0.10 -22.21
C TRP A 49 1.13 0.58 -22.31
N ALA A 50 0.56 0.62 -23.53
CA ALA A 50 -0.81 1.08 -23.76
C ALA A 50 -1.84 0.17 -23.09
N ASP A 51 -1.69 -1.16 -23.24
CA ASP A 51 -2.58 -2.15 -22.63
C ASP A 51 -2.46 -2.14 -21.10
N ALA A 52 -1.23 -2.01 -20.59
CA ALA A 52 -0.96 -1.92 -19.16
C ALA A 52 -1.60 -0.67 -18.54
N ASP A 53 -1.54 0.47 -19.23
CA ASP A 53 -2.13 1.72 -18.76
C ASP A 53 -3.67 1.68 -18.79
N ALA A 54 -4.26 1.11 -19.84
CA ALA A 54 -5.71 0.92 -19.96
C ALA A 54 -6.26 0.00 -18.85
N GLU A 55 -5.64 -1.17 -18.64
CA GLU A 55 -6.06 -2.10 -17.59
C GLU A 55 -5.84 -1.50 -16.19
N ALA A 56 -4.73 -0.79 -15.96
CA ALA A 56 -4.49 -0.10 -14.70
C ALA A 56 -5.54 0.99 -14.42
N ALA A 57 -5.95 1.74 -15.44
CA ALA A 57 -7.00 2.74 -15.33
C ALA A 57 -8.35 2.10 -14.96
N GLU A 58 -8.70 0.97 -15.58
CA GLU A 58 -9.96 0.28 -15.28
C GLU A 58 -9.97 -0.34 -13.89
N ILE A 59 -8.88 -1.01 -13.48
CA ILE A 59 -8.70 -1.53 -12.12
C ILE A 59 -8.84 -0.40 -11.08
N THR A 60 -8.19 0.73 -11.31
CA THR A 60 -8.21 1.90 -10.41
C THR A 60 -9.63 2.49 -10.32
N ARG A 61 -10.34 2.60 -11.44
CA ARG A 61 -11.74 3.06 -11.48
C ARG A 61 -12.66 2.16 -10.68
N ASN A 62 -12.53 0.84 -10.85
CA ASN A 62 -13.33 -0.14 -10.11
C ASN A 62 -13.01 -0.12 -8.62
N ALA A 63 -11.74 0.10 -8.25
CA ALA A 63 -11.33 0.24 -6.85
C ALA A 63 -11.91 1.51 -6.20
N LEU A 64 -11.93 2.65 -6.90
CA LEU A 64 -12.56 3.89 -6.42
C LEU A 64 -14.07 3.71 -6.21
N ALA A 65 -14.76 3.09 -7.17
CA ALA A 65 -16.18 2.77 -7.03
C ALA A 65 -16.43 1.86 -5.81
N ARG A 66 -15.58 0.84 -5.60
CA ARG A 66 -15.66 -0.06 -4.45
C ARG A 66 -15.32 0.62 -3.12
N ALA A 67 -14.48 1.65 -3.13
CA ALA A 67 -14.20 2.50 -1.98
C ALA A 67 -15.35 3.46 -1.65
N GLY A 68 -16.39 3.54 -2.49
CA GLY A 68 -17.52 4.45 -2.31
C GLY A 68 -17.24 5.89 -2.76
N ALA A 69 -16.15 6.11 -3.51
CA ALA A 69 -15.79 7.43 -3.99
C ALA A 69 -16.76 7.90 -5.09
N ARG A 70 -17.28 9.11 -4.96
CA ARG A 70 -18.08 9.79 -5.99
C ARG A 70 -17.26 10.94 -6.54
N ARG A 71 -17.11 11.02 -7.87
CA ARG A 71 -16.43 12.17 -8.47
C ARG A 71 -17.33 13.40 -8.30
N PRO A 72 -16.76 14.54 -7.89
CA PRO A 72 -17.51 15.78 -7.91
C PRO A 72 -17.96 16.08 -9.34
N THR A 73 -19.11 16.72 -9.45
CA THR A 73 -19.56 17.35 -10.69
C THR A 73 -18.58 18.44 -11.10
N TRP A 74 -18.63 18.87 -12.36
CA TRP A 74 -17.79 19.97 -12.84
C TRP A 74 -17.96 21.24 -12.01
N ALA A 75 -19.20 21.56 -11.62
CA ALA A 75 -19.53 22.71 -10.79
C ALA A 75 -18.92 22.61 -9.38
N GLU A 76 -19.04 21.44 -8.74
CA GLU A 76 -18.42 21.16 -7.43
C GLU A 76 -16.88 21.22 -7.46
N GLY A 77 -16.28 20.99 -8.63
CA GLY A 77 -14.84 21.12 -8.84
C GLY A 77 -14.35 22.57 -9.01
N GLN A 78 -15.26 23.54 -9.15
CA GLN A 78 -14.90 24.95 -9.31
C GLN A 78 -14.53 25.59 -7.97
N LEU A 79 -13.66 26.60 -8.04
CA LEU A 79 -13.17 27.30 -6.87
C LEU A 79 -14.29 28.09 -6.17
N GLU A 80 -15.22 28.60 -6.96
CA GLU A 80 -16.42 29.32 -6.55
C GLU A 80 -17.28 28.48 -5.60
N TYR A 81 -17.45 27.19 -5.91
CA TYR A 81 -18.22 26.25 -5.07
C TYR A 81 -17.62 26.08 -3.67
N THR A 82 -16.30 26.22 -3.53
CA THR A 82 -15.62 26.09 -2.24
C THR A 82 -15.50 27.42 -1.49
N LYS A 83 -15.56 28.56 -2.20
CA LYS A 83 -15.29 29.90 -1.65
C LYS A 83 -16.49 30.56 -0.97
N GLU A 84 -17.72 30.14 -1.24
CA GLU A 84 -18.93 30.80 -0.71
C GLU A 84 -18.98 30.90 0.83
N ASN A 85 -18.21 30.09 1.57
CA ASN A 85 -18.28 30.03 3.04
C ASN A 85 -16.96 30.37 3.75
N GLU A 86 -15.88 30.72 3.05
CA GLU A 86 -14.59 31.02 3.69
C GLU A 86 -14.25 32.49 3.58
N GLY A 87 -14.56 33.26 4.63
CA GLY A 87 -13.98 34.57 4.84
C GLY A 87 -12.43 34.50 4.84
N PRO A 88 -11.73 35.64 4.70
CA PRO A 88 -10.28 35.67 4.72
C PRO A 88 -9.76 34.97 5.98
N ARG A 89 -9.06 33.85 5.82
CA ARG A 89 -8.42 33.16 6.95
C ARG A 89 -7.25 34.02 7.43
N THR A 90 -7.52 34.97 8.32
CA THR A 90 -6.48 35.74 9.01
C THR A 90 -5.73 34.82 9.95
N ARG A 91 -4.41 34.91 9.94
CA ARG A 91 -3.52 34.21 10.87
C ARG A 91 -2.67 35.25 11.58
N GLU A 92 -2.59 35.14 12.89
CA GLU A 92 -1.71 35.98 13.70
C GLU A 92 -0.30 35.36 13.84
N GLN A 93 -0.19 34.06 13.55
CA GLN A 93 1.03 33.28 13.76
C GLN A 93 1.47 32.53 12.50
N CYS A 94 2.78 32.40 12.34
CA CYS A 94 3.41 31.66 11.26
C CYS A 94 3.01 30.19 11.31
N LYS A 95 2.48 29.65 10.20
CA LYS A 95 2.05 28.25 10.10
C LYS A 95 3.17 27.23 10.38
N ARG A 96 4.44 27.62 10.27
CA ARG A 96 5.60 26.74 10.50
C ARG A 96 6.16 26.85 11.92
N CYS A 97 6.54 28.04 12.35
CA CYS A 97 7.30 28.25 13.59
C CYS A 97 6.46 28.83 14.73
N ALA A 98 5.16 29.10 14.52
CA ALA A 98 4.23 29.70 15.46
C ALA A 98 4.60 31.11 15.98
N LYS A 99 5.68 31.73 15.48
CA LYS A 99 6.01 33.13 15.80
C LYS A 99 4.94 34.09 15.26
N PRO A 100 4.73 35.26 15.88
CA PRO A 100 3.86 36.30 15.35
C PRO A 100 4.21 36.65 13.90
N LEU A 101 3.20 36.88 13.07
CA LEU A 101 3.40 37.31 11.68
C LEU A 101 3.76 38.80 11.65
N PRO A 102 4.81 39.20 10.91
CA PRO A 102 5.05 40.60 10.62
C PRO A 102 3.90 41.21 9.82
N GLU A 103 3.76 42.54 9.86
CA GLU A 103 2.76 43.27 9.07
C GLU A 103 2.92 42.95 7.56
N GLY A 104 1.79 42.73 6.88
CA GLY A 104 1.75 42.34 5.47
C GLY A 104 1.99 40.84 5.19
N HIS A 105 2.25 40.01 6.21
CA HIS A 105 2.40 38.56 6.04
C HIS A 105 1.14 37.78 6.41
N TYR A 106 0.66 36.92 5.50
CA TYR A 106 -0.60 36.18 5.67
C TYR A 106 -0.45 34.71 6.11
N THR A 107 0.74 34.11 6.01
CA THR A 107 0.91 32.65 6.28
C THR A 107 2.24 32.28 6.94
N PHE A 108 3.34 32.93 6.54
CA PHE A 108 4.67 32.64 7.05
C PHE A 108 5.39 33.93 7.40
N CYS A 109 6.20 33.90 8.48
CA CYS A 109 6.94 35.07 8.96
C CYS A 109 8.10 35.51 8.05
N GLY A 110 8.41 34.75 6.98
CA GLY A 110 9.49 35.06 6.05
C GLY A 110 9.75 33.95 5.03
N PRO A 111 10.62 34.20 4.04
CA PRO A 111 10.88 33.29 2.91
C PRO A 111 11.46 31.95 3.36
N VAL A 112 12.32 31.93 4.39
CA VAL A 112 12.91 30.70 4.93
C VAL A 112 11.82 29.74 5.44
N CYS A 113 10.87 30.25 6.23
CA CYS A 113 9.76 29.43 6.73
C CYS A 113 8.83 28.95 5.61
N ALA A 114 8.56 29.79 4.61
CA ALA A 114 7.74 29.43 3.46
C ALA A 114 8.38 28.31 2.63
N THR A 115 9.67 28.46 2.27
CA THR A 115 10.43 27.45 1.52
C THR A 115 10.52 26.15 2.28
N ALA A 116 10.87 26.19 3.57
CA ALA A 116 10.99 24.99 4.37
C ALA A 116 9.62 24.27 4.52
N ALA A 117 8.52 25.00 4.70
CA ALA A 117 7.18 24.41 4.74
C ALA A 117 6.76 23.77 3.42
N LYS A 118 7.17 24.38 2.29
CA LYS A 118 6.98 23.80 0.95
C LYS A 118 7.77 22.49 0.80
N VAL A 119 9.04 22.47 1.19
CA VAL A 119 9.90 21.28 1.12
C VAL A 119 9.34 20.15 1.98
N ASP A 120 8.90 20.42 3.20
CA ASP A 120 8.36 19.38 4.09
C ASP A 120 7.05 18.80 3.55
N ARG A 121 6.15 19.65 3.05
CA ARG A 121 4.91 19.20 2.39
C ARG A 121 5.20 18.35 1.16
N ASN A 122 6.15 18.74 0.32
CA ASN A 122 6.55 17.96 -0.84
C ASN A 122 7.11 16.60 -0.41
N ARG A 123 8.03 16.56 0.56
CA ARG A 123 8.57 15.30 1.10
C ARG A 123 7.49 14.38 1.65
N GLN A 124 6.50 14.93 2.37
CA GLN A 124 5.38 14.14 2.89
C GLN A 124 4.54 13.57 1.74
N ARG A 125 4.19 14.38 0.75
CA ARG A 125 3.46 13.95 -0.44
C ARG A 125 4.23 12.86 -1.19
N ASP A 126 5.51 13.09 -1.51
CA ASP A 126 6.32 12.16 -2.29
C ASP A 126 6.48 10.80 -1.57
N ARG A 127 6.62 10.81 -0.23
CA ARG A 127 6.63 9.58 0.59
C ARG A 127 5.30 8.83 0.53
N GLU A 128 4.18 9.54 0.61
CA GLU A 128 2.85 8.91 0.55
C GLU A 128 2.55 8.38 -0.85
N GLU A 129 2.87 9.12 -1.91
CA GLU A 129 2.74 8.67 -3.29
C GLU A 129 3.56 7.41 -3.54
N LEU A 130 4.83 7.39 -3.12
CA LEU A 130 5.68 6.20 -3.24
C LEU A 130 5.09 5.00 -2.49
N ARG A 131 4.64 5.21 -1.24
CA ARG A 131 4.03 4.17 -0.42
C ARG A 131 2.77 3.58 -1.09
N ILE A 132 1.91 4.42 -1.64
CA ILE A 132 0.69 3.99 -2.34
C ILE A 132 1.06 3.21 -3.61
N ALA A 133 1.99 3.74 -4.41
CA ALA A 133 2.45 3.10 -5.64
C ALA A 133 3.08 1.72 -5.37
N GLU A 134 3.93 1.61 -4.34
CA GLU A 134 4.52 0.34 -3.92
C GLU A 134 3.47 -0.65 -3.41
N ALA A 135 2.52 -0.18 -2.60
CA ALA A 135 1.42 -1.03 -2.11
C ALA A 135 0.56 -1.56 -3.26
N ALA A 136 0.23 -0.71 -4.23
CA ALA A 136 -0.50 -1.07 -5.44
C ALA A 136 0.28 -2.08 -6.31
N SER A 137 1.57 -1.80 -6.56
CA SER A 137 2.46 -2.70 -7.29
C SER A 137 2.58 -4.06 -6.60
N ARG A 138 2.72 -4.08 -5.27
CA ARG A 138 2.77 -5.30 -4.46
C ARG A 138 1.46 -6.08 -4.52
N ALA A 139 0.31 -5.42 -4.45
CA ALA A 139 -0.99 -6.07 -4.60
C ALA A 139 -1.13 -6.75 -5.97
N ALA A 140 -0.78 -6.03 -7.05
CA ALA A 140 -0.74 -6.58 -8.41
C ALA A 140 0.24 -7.74 -8.55
N TRP A 141 1.40 -7.66 -7.89
CA TRP A 141 2.39 -8.74 -7.84
C TRP A 141 1.85 -9.98 -7.15
N THR A 142 1.33 -9.84 -5.92
CA THR A 142 0.81 -10.94 -5.09
C THR A 142 -0.38 -11.61 -5.75
N ALA A 143 -1.26 -10.85 -6.40
CA ALA A 143 -2.41 -11.41 -7.11
C ALA A 143 -1.98 -12.40 -8.21
N ARG A 144 -0.82 -12.21 -8.85
CA ARG A 144 -0.35 -13.10 -9.92
C ARG A 144 0.34 -14.37 -9.43
N GLN A 145 0.81 -14.39 -8.19
CA GLN A 145 1.53 -15.55 -7.67
C GLN A 145 0.64 -16.80 -7.62
N PRO A 146 1.23 -17.99 -7.82
CA PRO A 146 0.52 -19.23 -7.56
C PRO A 146 0.16 -19.32 -6.08
N GLU A 147 -0.98 -19.95 -5.82
CA GLU A 147 -1.38 -20.30 -4.47
C GLU A 147 -0.56 -21.50 -4.00
N GLN A 148 -0.02 -21.42 -2.79
CA GLN A 148 0.80 -22.46 -2.17
C GLN A 148 0.15 -22.86 -0.85
N GLN A 149 0.32 -24.12 -0.44
CA GLN A 149 -0.10 -24.58 0.88
C GLN A 149 1.05 -24.37 1.87
N CYS A 150 0.74 -23.79 3.03
CA CYS A 150 1.73 -23.59 4.09
C CYS A 150 2.07 -24.92 4.78
N PRO A 151 3.33 -25.39 4.81
CA PRO A 151 3.67 -26.68 5.41
C PRO A 151 3.37 -26.79 6.92
N ALA A 152 3.23 -25.66 7.62
CA ALA A 152 2.99 -25.64 9.06
C ALA A 152 1.50 -25.64 9.46
N CYS A 153 0.61 -25.11 8.60
CA CYS A 153 -0.80 -24.92 8.94
C CYS A 153 -1.77 -25.26 7.82
N GLU A 154 -1.25 -25.73 6.68
CA GLU A 154 -1.96 -26.20 5.48
C GLU A 154 -2.84 -25.16 4.78
N ARG A 155 -2.94 -23.94 5.31
CA ARG A 155 -3.68 -22.84 4.68
C ARG A 155 -3.05 -22.45 3.36
N ALA A 156 -3.92 -22.29 2.35
CA ALA A 156 -3.58 -21.69 1.08
C ALA A 156 -3.15 -20.22 1.27
N PHE A 157 -2.02 -19.84 0.69
CA PHE A 157 -1.52 -18.47 0.70
C PHE A 157 -0.80 -18.13 -0.61
N ARG A 158 -0.58 -16.83 -0.83
CA ARG A 158 0.26 -16.34 -1.93
C ARG A 158 1.51 -15.69 -1.34
N PRO A 159 2.71 -16.03 -1.83
CA PRO A 159 3.94 -15.42 -1.32
C PRO A 159 3.91 -13.91 -1.53
N LYS A 160 4.66 -13.18 -0.70
CA LYS A 160 4.78 -11.69 -0.76
C LYS A 160 6.07 -11.20 -1.42
N HIS A 161 7.06 -12.08 -1.59
CA HIS A 161 8.38 -11.74 -2.12
C HIS A 161 8.76 -12.61 -3.33
N PRO A 162 9.53 -12.07 -4.30
CA PRO A 162 9.99 -12.79 -5.48
C PRO A 162 10.76 -14.08 -5.19
N THR A 163 11.49 -14.13 -4.09
CA THR A 163 12.25 -15.31 -3.67
C THR A 163 11.38 -16.48 -3.22
N GLY A 164 10.05 -16.29 -3.09
CA GLY A 164 9.13 -17.31 -2.62
C GLY A 164 9.21 -17.50 -1.11
N SER A 165 8.15 -17.13 -0.39
CA SER A 165 8.03 -17.48 1.03
C SER A 165 7.39 -18.85 1.17
N THR A 166 8.04 -19.80 1.84
CA THR A 166 7.52 -21.16 2.06
C THR A 166 6.35 -21.20 3.07
N TYR A 167 6.26 -20.20 3.95
CA TYR A 167 5.26 -20.16 5.03
C TYR A 167 4.35 -18.94 4.88
N CYS A 168 3.08 -19.09 5.29
CA CYS A 168 2.09 -18.02 5.16
C CYS A 168 2.32 -16.84 6.13
N SER A 169 3.07 -17.06 7.21
CA SER A 169 3.33 -16.05 8.24
C SER A 169 4.67 -16.27 8.96
N ARG A 170 5.17 -15.22 9.63
CA ARG A 170 6.35 -15.31 10.51
C ARG A 170 6.14 -16.29 11.66
N ALA A 171 4.91 -16.37 12.19
CA ALA A 171 4.56 -17.34 13.23
C ALA A 171 4.70 -18.78 12.72
N CYS A 172 4.10 -19.11 11.58
CA CYS A 172 4.22 -20.45 10.97
C CYS A 172 5.66 -20.83 10.64
N TYR A 173 6.48 -19.87 10.18
CA TYR A 173 7.92 -20.10 9.99
C TYR A 173 8.63 -20.45 11.31
N GLN A 174 8.33 -19.71 12.38
CA GLN A 174 8.90 -19.99 13.71
C GLN A 174 8.41 -21.33 14.29
N ASP A 175 7.15 -21.70 14.06
CA ASP A 175 6.59 -22.99 14.47
C ASP A 175 7.29 -24.15 13.78
N ALA A 176 7.42 -24.09 12.46
CA ALA A 176 8.15 -25.08 11.69
C ALA A 176 9.61 -25.20 12.13
N ARG A 177 10.28 -24.07 12.42
CA ARG A 177 11.65 -24.07 12.93
C ARG A 177 11.77 -24.72 14.31
N ARG A 178 10.78 -24.51 15.19
CA ARG A 178 10.73 -25.15 16.53
C ARG A 178 10.50 -26.66 16.43
N LEU A 179 9.64 -27.10 15.52
CA LEU A 179 9.38 -28.53 15.29
C LEU A 179 10.60 -29.23 14.69
N ALA A 180 11.27 -28.62 13.71
CA ALA A 180 12.51 -29.13 13.14
C ALA A 180 13.63 -29.26 14.19
N GLY A 181 13.74 -28.27 15.09
CA GLY A 181 14.70 -28.33 16.20
C GLY A 181 14.39 -29.40 17.26
N ARG A 182 13.12 -29.77 17.46
CA ARG A 182 12.72 -30.86 18.38
C ARG A 182 13.05 -32.24 17.83
N SER A 183 13.04 -32.41 16.51
CA SER A 183 13.36 -33.69 15.84
C SER A 183 14.82 -34.14 16.02
N LEU A 184 15.70 -33.28 16.56
CA LEU A 184 17.11 -33.60 16.80
C LEU A 184 17.44 -34.04 18.24
N ARG A 185 16.45 -34.23 19.13
CA ARG A 185 16.69 -35.04 20.33
C ARG A 185 16.62 -36.52 19.95
N MET A 186 17.68 -36.97 19.28
CA MET A 186 18.07 -38.37 19.28
C MET A 186 18.38 -38.70 20.75
N VAL A 187 17.41 -39.31 21.43
CA VAL A 187 17.66 -39.88 22.75
C VAL A 187 18.68 -40.98 22.48
N CYS A 188 19.93 -40.78 22.88
CA CYS A 188 20.84 -41.89 23.12
C CYS A 188 20.19 -42.68 24.26
N GLU A 189 19.29 -43.58 23.89
CA GLU A 189 18.83 -44.65 24.76
C GLU A 189 20.07 -45.51 24.97
N SER A 190 20.79 -45.17 26.04
CA SER A 190 21.94 -45.93 26.50
C SER A 190 21.46 -47.35 26.66
N VAL A 191 21.93 -48.23 25.77
CA VAL A 191 21.90 -49.68 25.93
C VAL A 191 22.54 -49.96 27.28
N ARG A 192 21.73 -50.10 28.33
CA ARG A 192 22.15 -50.73 29.56
C ARG A 192 22.27 -52.19 29.19
N ALA A 193 23.49 -52.62 28.92
CA ALA A 193 23.81 -54.02 28.95
C ALA A 193 23.53 -54.50 30.38
N ASP A 194 22.50 -55.32 30.54
CA ASP A 194 22.28 -56.08 31.77
C ASP A 194 23.43 -57.10 31.88
N PRO A 195 24.22 -57.09 32.98
CA PRO A 195 25.15 -58.15 33.26
C PRO A 195 24.44 -59.23 34.12
N GLY A 196 24.08 -60.35 33.51
CA GLY A 196 23.61 -61.58 34.17
C GLY A 196 22.89 -62.48 33.16
N ASP A 197 23.22 -63.75 32.95
CA ASP A 197 23.86 -64.76 33.81
C ASP A 197 24.90 -65.61 33.06
#